data_AF-A9WIB2-F1
#
_entry.id   AF-A9WIB2-F1
#
_cell.length_a   1.000
_cell.length_b   1.000
_cell.length_c   1.000
_cell.angle_alpha   90.00
_cell.angle_beta   90.00
_cell.angle_gamma   90.00
#
_symmetry.space_group_name_H-M   'P 1'
#
loop_
_entity.id
_entity.type
_entity.pdbx_description
1 polymer ?
#
loop_
_entity_poly.entity_id
_entity_poly.type
_entity_poly.pdbx_seq_one_letter_code
_entity_poly.pdbx_strand_id
1 'polypeptide(L)'
;MDSEPIIHALEQEWEQPTGFFARLRAGEFDEAGLERLLTLLSAIEQAHDAPLSRRMVALLWFIPLFMTWQRERLVEQGEDLHTFEEALHRVLNKLYGILGLP
;
A
#
# COMPACT_ATOMS: atom_id res chain seq x y z
N MET A 1 21.32 -0.98 2.04
CA MET A 1 20.33 -2.03 1.74
C MET A 1 20.02 -1.94 0.27
N ASP A 2 20.02 -3.05 -0.46
CA ASP A 2 19.51 -3.06 -1.83
C ASP A 2 17.99 -2.98 -1.77
N SER A 3 17.44 -1.80 -2.07
CA SER A 3 15.99 -1.57 -2.04
C SER A 3 15.28 -2.11 -3.28
N GLU A 4 16.02 -2.52 -4.32
CA GLU A 4 15.44 -2.92 -5.61
C GLU A 4 14.45 -4.09 -5.49
N PRO A 5 14.71 -5.15 -4.70
CA PRO A 5 13.75 -6.24 -4.53
C PRO A 5 12.43 -5.78 -3.88
N ILE A 6 12.51 -4.85 -2.92
CA ILE A 6 11.32 -4.33 -2.23
C ILE A 6 10.53 -3.39 -3.15
N ILE A 7 11.23 -2.55 -3.92
CA ILE A 7 10.60 -1.69 -4.95
C ILE A 7 9.87 -2.57 -5.96
N HIS A 8 10.53 -3.61 -6.46
CA HIS A 8 9.91 -4.54 -7.41
C HIS A 8 8.68 -5.23 -6.81
N ALA A 9 8.76 -5.69 -5.56
CA ALA A 9 7.62 -6.30 -4.87
C ALA A 9 6.44 -5.32 -4.68
N LEU A 10 6.71 -4.06 -4.33
CA LEU A 10 5.67 -3.02 -4.26
C LEU A 10 5.05 -2.74 -5.63
N GLU A 11 5.85 -2.73 -6.69
CA GLU A 11 5.35 -2.55 -8.05
C GLU A 11 4.46 -3.72 -8.48
N GLN A 12 4.76 -4.95 -8.07
CA GLN A 12 3.90 -6.10 -8.34
C GLN A 12 2.50 -5.98 -7.70
N GLU A 13 2.33 -5.21 -6.62
CA GLU A 13 0.99 -4.96 -6.06
C GLU A 13 0.09 -4.12 -7.00
N TRP A 14 0.65 -3.47 -8.01
CA TRP A 14 -0.09 -2.76 -9.06
C TRP A 14 -0.46 -3.62 -10.26
N GLU A 15 0.16 -4.79 -10.39
CA GLU A 15 0.03 -5.66 -11.56
C GLU A 15 -1.12 -6.65 -11.42
N GLN A 16 -1.80 -6.89 -12.53
CA GLN A 16 -2.86 -7.88 -12.61
C GLN A 16 -2.30 -9.32 -12.68
N PRO A 17 -3.06 -10.34 -12.26
CA PRO A 17 -4.39 -10.26 -11.63
C PRO A 17 -4.34 -10.22 -10.10
N THR A 18 -3.17 -10.41 -9.49
CA THR A 18 -3.03 -10.70 -8.06
C THR A 18 -2.65 -9.51 -7.18
N GLY A 19 -2.20 -8.41 -7.78
CA GLY A 19 -1.77 -7.24 -7.02
C GLY A 19 -2.92 -6.61 -6.25
N PHE A 20 -2.68 -6.26 -4.98
CA PHE A 20 -3.67 -5.64 -4.11
C PHE A 20 -4.27 -4.39 -4.74
N PHE A 21 -3.45 -3.48 -5.27
CA PHE A 21 -3.93 -2.26 -5.92
C PHE A 21 -4.62 -2.53 -7.26
N ALA A 22 -4.22 -3.60 -7.97
CA ALA A 22 -4.91 -4.03 -9.18
C ALA A 22 -6.35 -4.48 -8.88
N ARG A 23 -6.54 -5.28 -7.82
CA ARG A 23 -7.86 -5.73 -7.35
C ARG A 23 -8.69 -4.60 -6.77
N LEU A 24 -8.06 -3.73 -5.98
CA LEU A 24 -8.72 -2.54 -5.44
C LEU A 24 -9.25 -1.62 -6.56
N ARG A 25 -8.49 -1.48 -7.66
CA ARG A 25 -8.93 -0.72 -8.86
C ARG A 25 -10.17 -1.34 -9.50
N ALA A 26 -10.29 -2.66 -9.46
CA ALA A 26 -11.44 -3.42 -9.95
C ALA A 26 -12.65 -3.36 -8.99
N GLY A 27 -12.49 -2.72 -7.83
CA GLY A 27 -13.54 -2.64 -6.81
C GLY A 27 -13.61 -3.88 -5.92
N GLU A 28 -12.57 -4.71 -5.89
CA GLU A 28 -12.47 -5.87 -5.01
C GLU A 28 -11.49 -5.59 -3.87
N PHE A 29 -11.94 -5.77 -2.63
CA PHE A 29 -11.06 -5.66 -1.47
C PHE A 29 -10.38 -7.01 -1.17
N ASP A 30 -9.05 -7.07 -1.36
CA ASP A 30 -8.25 -8.27 -1.10
C ASP A 30 -7.51 -8.18 0.24
N GLU A 31 -8.08 -8.78 1.28
CA GLU A 31 -7.47 -8.81 2.62
C GLU A 31 -6.08 -9.48 2.63
N ALA A 32 -5.89 -10.57 1.85
CA ALA A 32 -4.59 -11.21 1.74
C ALA A 32 -3.58 -10.29 1.04
N GLY A 33 -4.03 -9.51 0.06
CA GLY A 33 -3.24 -8.48 -0.60
C GLY A 33 -2.83 -7.35 0.35
N LEU A 34 -3.73 -6.92 1.23
CA LEU A 34 -3.41 -5.93 2.26
C LEU A 34 -2.29 -6.43 3.19
N GLU A 35 -2.36 -7.67 3.68
CA GLU A 35 -1.33 -8.20 4.59
C GLU A 35 0.04 -8.33 3.90
N ARG A 36 0.07 -8.66 2.61
CA ARG A 36 1.31 -8.60 1.82
C ARG A 36 1.86 -7.19 1.75
N LEU A 37 1.03 -6.20 1.42
CA LEU A 37 1.43 -4.79 1.39
C LEU A 37 1.98 -4.33 2.74
N LEU A 38 1.29 -4.62 3.85
CA LEU A 38 1.74 -4.24 5.19
C LEU A 38 3.06 -4.92 5.58
N THR A 39 3.28 -6.15 5.12
CA THR A 39 4.56 -6.85 5.29
C THR A 39 5.69 -6.13 4.55
N LEU A 40 5.46 -5.71 3.29
CA LEU A 40 6.42 -4.92 2.52
C LEU A 40 6.73 -3.58 3.19
N LEU A 41 5.69 -2.85 3.63
CA LEU A 41 5.87 -1.58 4.33
C LEU A 41 6.63 -1.75 5.65
N SER A 42 6.37 -2.83 6.41
CA SER A 42 7.10 -3.12 7.65
C SER A 42 8.57 -3.42 7.40
N ALA A 43 8.92 -4.07 6.28
CA ALA A 43 10.31 -4.31 5.91
C ALA A 43 11.05 -3.00 5.58
N ILE A 44 10.35 -2.03 4.97
CA ILE A 44 10.90 -0.69 4.69
C ILE A 44 11.05 0.10 6.00
N GLU A 45 10.07 0.04 6.88
CA GLU A 45 10.13 0.70 8.19
C GLU A 45 11.36 0.23 8.98
N GLN A 46 11.58 -1.09 9.08
CA GLN A 46 12.74 -1.66 9.78
C GLN A 46 14.10 -1.29 9.15
N ALA A 47 14.10 -0.76 7.93
CA ALA A 47 15.27 -0.26 7.24
C ALA A 47 15.70 1.17 7.66
N HIS A 48 15.20 1.70 8.79
CA HIS A 48 15.25 3.10 9.24
C HIS A 48 16.52 3.92 8.92
N ASP A 49 17.71 3.32 8.90
CA ASP A 49 18.98 4.03 8.63
C ASP A 49 19.40 4.07 7.15
N ALA A 50 18.67 3.40 6.26
CA ALA A 50 18.95 3.39 4.84
C ALA A 50 18.22 4.54 4.12
N PRO A 51 18.92 5.38 3.33
CA PRO A 51 18.25 6.41 2.55
C PRO A 51 17.30 5.79 1.54
N LEU A 52 16.05 6.27 1.53
CA LEU A 52 15.05 5.85 0.55
C LEU A 52 15.40 6.42 -0.83
N SER A 53 15.32 5.58 -1.86
CA SER A 53 15.47 6.03 -3.24
C SER A 53 14.28 6.93 -3.64
N ARG A 54 14.50 7.83 -4.60
CA ARG A 54 13.42 8.67 -5.16
C ARG A 54 12.23 7.84 -5.66
N ARG A 55 12.50 6.67 -6.26
CA ARG A 55 11.49 5.74 -6.77
C ARG A 55 10.65 5.16 -5.63
N MET A 56 11.29 4.76 -4.53
CA MET A 56 10.59 4.30 -3.33
C MET A 56 9.66 5.38 -2.76
N VAL A 57 10.18 6.60 -2.57
CA VAL A 57 9.37 7.71 -2.03
C VAL A 57 8.16 8.00 -2.93
N ALA A 58 8.33 8.00 -4.25
CA ALA A 58 7.24 8.22 -5.19
C ALA A 58 6.14 7.14 -5.06
N LEU A 59 6.51 5.87 -4.90
CA LEU A 59 5.56 4.78 -4.68
C LEU A 59 4.82 4.95 -3.35
N LEU A 60 5.56 5.15 -2.26
CA LEU A 60 5.01 5.28 -0.90
C LEU A 60 4.00 6.44 -0.78
N TRP A 61 4.30 7.59 -1.39
CA TRP A 61 3.40 8.74 -1.40
C TRP A 61 2.15 8.52 -2.25
N PHE A 62 2.22 7.67 -3.27
CA PHE A 62 1.08 7.43 -4.15
C PHE A 62 0.07 6.45 -3.57
N ILE A 63 0.51 5.50 -2.73
CA ILE A 63 -0.34 4.47 -2.12
C ILE A 63 -1.60 5.04 -1.44
N PRO A 64 -1.52 5.96 -0.45
CA PRO A 64 -2.69 6.41 0.29
C PRO A 64 -3.63 7.22 -0.60
N LEU A 65 -3.07 8.05 -1.49
CA LEU A 65 -3.84 8.81 -2.47
C LEU A 65 -4.65 7.86 -3.37
N PHE A 66 -4.00 6.83 -3.92
CA PHE A 66 -4.68 5.85 -4.75
C PHE A 66 -5.77 5.08 -4.01
N MET A 67 -5.49 4.63 -2.78
CA MET A 67 -6.48 3.94 -1.96
C MET A 67 -7.72 4.82 -1.76
N THR A 68 -7.55 6.09 -1.37
CA THR A 68 -8.68 7.00 -1.16
C THR A 68 -9.55 7.17 -2.40
N TRP A 69 -8.95 7.17 -3.61
CA TRP A 69 -9.71 7.24 -4.87
C TRP A 69 -10.56 6.00 -5.15
N GLN A 70 -10.25 4.84 -4.55
CA GLN A 70 -11.04 3.62 -4.78
C GLN A 70 -12.26 3.52 -3.87
N ARG A 71 -12.42 4.44 -2.91
CA ARG A 71 -13.53 4.45 -1.95
C ARG A 71 -14.90 4.38 -2.62
N GLU A 72 -15.15 5.22 -3.61
CA GLU A 72 -16.44 5.27 -4.32
C GLU A 72 -16.70 3.96 -5.08
N ARG A 73 -15.67 3.38 -5.70
CA ARG A 73 -15.78 2.11 -6.43
C ARG A 73 -16.13 0.93 -5.53
N LEU A 74 -15.53 0.86 -4.34
CA LEU A 74 -15.85 -0.18 -3.36
C LEU A 74 -17.32 -0.11 -2.92
N VAL A 75 -17.82 1.10 -2.68
CA VAL A 75 -19.25 1.31 -2.36
C VAL A 75 -20.15 0.86 -3.50
N GLU A 76 -19.80 1.17 -4.76
CA GLU A 76 -20.55 0.72 -5.94
C GLU A 76 -20.57 -0.81 -6.09
N GLN A 77 -19.53 -1.51 -5.65
CA GLN A 77 -19.47 -2.98 -5.64
C GLN A 77 -20.10 -3.63 -4.40
N GLY A 78 -20.59 -2.83 -3.45
CA GLY A 78 -21.21 -3.33 -2.22
C GLY A 78 -20.22 -3.84 -1.17
N GLU A 79 -18.95 -3.44 -1.25
CA GLU A 79 -17.91 -3.76 -0.28
C GLU A 79 -18.11 -3.03 1.04
N ASP A 80 -17.60 -3.59 2.13
CA ASP A 80 -17.65 -2.96 3.45
C ASP A 80 -16.62 -1.81 3.55
N LEU A 81 -17.14 -0.59 3.53
CA LEU A 81 -16.35 0.62 3.65
C LEU A 81 -15.64 0.71 5.01
N HIS A 82 -16.18 0.14 6.09
CA HIS A 82 -15.52 0.18 7.38
C HIS A 82 -14.20 -0.58 7.38
N THR A 83 -14.22 -1.82 6.86
CA THR A 83 -13.02 -2.65 6.69
C THR A 83 -11.96 -1.95 5.82
N PHE A 84 -12.39 -1.29 4.74
CA PHE A 84 -11.47 -0.53 3.89
C PHE A 84 -10.84 0.68 4.62
N GLU A 85 -11.61 1.44 5.39
CA GLU A 85 -11.09 2.60 6.15
C GLU A 85 -10.09 2.16 7.23
N GLU A 86 -10.34 1.03 7.90
CA GLU A 86 -9.37 0.44 8.82
C GLU A 86 -8.07 0.05 8.11
N ALA A 87 -8.17 -0.55 6.92
CA ALA A 87 -7.01 -0.90 6.10
C ALA A 87 -6.21 0.34 5.68
N LEU A 88 -6.89 1.41 5.24
CA LEU A 88 -6.26 2.68 4.90
C LEU A 88 -5.51 3.28 6.09
N HIS A 89 -6.11 3.26 7.28
CA HIS A 89 -5.44 3.72 8.51
C HIS A 89 -4.20 2.88 8.85
N ARG A 90 -4.27 1.54 8.72
CA ARG A 90 -3.11 0.66 8.94
C ARG A 90 -1.96 0.99 7.99
N VAL A 91 -2.27 1.23 6.71
CA VAL A 91 -1.29 1.64 5.70
C VAL A 91 -0.69 3.01 6.03
N LEU A 92 -1.52 4.01 6.35
CA LEU A 92 -1.05 5.35 6.73
C LEU A 92 -0.10 5.31 7.93
N ASN A 93 -0.43 4.55 8.98
CA ASN A 93 0.44 4.41 10.15
C ASN A 93 1.82 3.85 9.77
N LYS A 94 1.88 2.87 8.87
CA LYS A 94 3.16 2.35 8.35
C LYS A 94 3.93 3.40 7.56
N LEU A 95 3.24 4.16 6.71
CA LEU A 95 3.86 5.22 5.94
C LEU A 95 4.41 6.34 6.84
N TYR A 96 3.70 6.69 7.91
CA TYR A 96 4.18 7.67 8.89
C TYR A 96 5.44 7.17 9.61
N GLY A 97 5.47 5.90 10.03
CA GLY A 97 6.65 5.27 10.61
C GLY A 97 7.86 5.28 9.67
N ILE A 98 7.66 4.94 8.39
CA ILE A 98 8.71 4.98 7.36
C ILE A 98 9.24 6.40 7.13
N LEU A 99 8.36 7.40 7.09
CA LEU A 99 8.70 8.79 6.77
C LEU A 99 9.16 9.60 7.99
N GLY A 100 9.12 9.02 9.20
CA GLY A 100 9.45 9.71 10.45
C GLY A 100 8.47 10.83 10.81
N LEU A 101 7.21 10.68 10.41
CA LEU A 101 6.14 11.63 10.74
C LEU A 101 5.49 11.26 12.09
N PRO A 102 5.04 12.26 12.88
CA PRO A 102 4.40 12.03 14.17
C PRO A 102 3.03 11.35 14.07
#